data_AF-S4N1Q8-F1
#
_entry.id   AF-S4N1Q8-F1
#
_cell.length_a   1.000
_cell.length_b   1.000
_cell.length_c   1.000
_cell.angle_alpha   90.00
_cell.angle_beta   90.00
_cell.angle_gamma   90.00
#
_symmetry.space_group_name_H-M   'P 1'
#
loop_
_entity.id
_entity.type
_entity.pdbx_description
1 polymer ?
#
loop_
_entity_poly.entity_id
_entity_poly.type
_entity_poly.pdbx_seq_one_letter_code
_entity_poly.pdbx_strand_id
1 'polypeptide(L)'
;MLLFTTGGPSESFRPGGAFGPMDDFLFHIHRGMLEFVGYQVLEPVITYGPARMTDRERASALDAVRESVARVAADAGATVG
;
A
#
# COMPACT_ATOMS: atom_id res chain seq x y z
N MET A 1 -0.45 -7.92 4.18
CA MET A 1 -0.92 -6.68 3.53
C MET A 1 -0.27 -5.50 4.21
N LEU A 2 0.17 -4.50 3.44
CA LEU A 2 0.74 -3.26 3.95
C LEU A 2 -0.21 -2.09 3.65
N LEU A 3 -0.41 -1.22 4.64
CA LEU A 3 -1.20 0.01 4.54
C LEU A 3 -0.33 1.15 5.08
N PHE A 4 0.02 2.13 4.25
CA PHE A 4 0.86 3.23 4.73
C PHE A 4 0.55 4.54 4.02
N THR A 5 1.00 5.63 4.64
CA THR A 5 0.87 6.99 4.14
C THR A 5 2.25 7.59 3.95
N THR A 6 2.37 8.51 3.00
CA THR A 6 3.59 9.30 2.81
C THR A 6 3.32 10.78 3.06
N GLY A 7 4.36 11.51 3.43
CA GLY A 7 4.30 12.97 3.42
C GLY A 7 4.32 13.55 2.00
N GLY A 8 5.12 12.98 1.10
CA GLY A 8 5.27 13.43 -0.28
C GLY A 8 4.15 12.95 -1.20
N PRO A 9 3.88 13.68 -2.30
CA PRO A 9 2.89 13.28 -3.31
C PRO A 9 3.43 12.14 -4.20
N SER A 10 2.56 11.50 -4.98
CA SER A 10 2.90 10.25 -5.71
C SER A 10 4.04 10.42 -6.73
N GLU A 11 4.16 11.59 -7.34
CA GLU A 11 5.19 11.94 -8.32
C GLU A 11 6.59 11.96 -7.73
N SER A 12 6.73 12.22 -6.43
CA SER A 12 8.03 12.14 -5.76
C SER A 12 8.57 10.71 -5.70
N PHE A 13 7.68 9.71 -5.81
CA PHE A 13 7.99 8.29 -5.67
C PHE A 13 7.92 7.51 -7.00
N ARG A 14 8.12 8.18 -8.14
CA ARG A 14 8.18 7.57 -9.47
C ARG A 14 9.62 7.51 -9.97
N PRO A 15 9.93 6.73 -11.03
CA PRO A 15 11.22 6.82 -11.71
C PRO A 15 11.53 8.28 -12.11
N GLY A 16 12.68 8.80 -11.70
CA GLY A 16 13.07 10.21 -11.90
C GLY A 16 12.41 11.22 -10.94
N GLY A 17 11.55 10.77 -10.04
CA GLY A 17 11.00 11.58 -8.95
C GLY A 17 12.05 11.88 -7.88
N ALA A 18 11.76 12.85 -7.01
CA ALA A 18 12.70 13.35 -6.00
C ALA A 18 13.25 12.28 -5.06
N PHE A 19 12.48 11.21 -4.80
CA PHE A 19 12.88 10.11 -3.92
C PHE A 19 13.16 8.80 -4.66
N GLY A 20 12.94 8.74 -5.98
CA GLY A 20 13.01 7.50 -6.74
C GLY A 20 11.74 6.64 -6.61
N PRO A 21 11.68 5.48 -7.27
CA PRO A 21 10.47 4.66 -7.33
C PRO A 21 10.12 4.05 -5.96
N MET A 22 8.82 4.04 -5.61
CA MET A 22 8.31 3.48 -4.35
C MET A 22 8.76 2.02 -4.13
N ASP A 23 8.83 1.22 -5.19
CA ASP A 23 9.19 -0.20 -5.12
C ASP A 23 10.58 -0.42 -4.51
N ASP A 24 11.51 0.50 -4.70
CA ASP A 24 12.85 0.42 -4.11
C ASP A 24 12.79 0.54 -2.57
N PHE A 25 11.90 1.39 -2.05
CA PHE A 25 11.67 1.51 -0.61
C PHE A 25 11.01 0.25 -0.04
N LEU A 26 10.04 -0.31 -0.78
CA LEU A 26 9.29 -1.48 -0.35
C LEU A 26 10.06 -2.78 -0.49
N PHE A 27 11.08 -2.82 -1.35
CA PHE A 27 11.88 -4.02 -1.59
C PHE A 27 12.37 -4.66 -0.29
N HIS A 28 12.94 -3.88 0.63
CA HIS A 28 13.46 -4.41 1.89
C HIS A 28 12.37 -4.94 2.83
N ILE A 29 11.20 -4.29 2.83
CA ILE A 29 10.06 -4.72 3.65
C ILE A 29 9.45 -6.00 3.05
N HIS A 30 9.22 -6.03 1.74
CA HIS A 30 8.67 -7.19 1.04
C HIS A 30 9.65 -8.37 1.11
N ARG A 31 10.82 -8.25 0.50
CA ARG A 31 11.78 -9.36 0.36
C ARG A 31 12.53 -9.65 1.66
N GLY A 32 13.02 -8.60 2.32
CA GLY A 32 13.95 -8.73 3.44
C GLY A 32 13.27 -9.04 4.78
N MET A 33 11.99 -8.70 4.94
CA MET A 33 11.27 -8.89 6.20
C MET A 33 10.12 -9.88 6.07
N LEU A 34 9.18 -9.64 5.16
CA LEU A 34 7.93 -10.42 5.09
C LEU A 34 8.09 -11.75 4.34
N GLU A 35 8.56 -11.70 3.10
CA GLU A 35 8.80 -12.92 2.29
C GLU A 35 9.88 -13.79 2.93
N PHE A 36 10.90 -13.17 3.55
CA PHE A 36 11.97 -13.88 4.23
C PHE A 36 11.46 -14.85 5.30
N VAL A 37 10.39 -14.48 6.03
CA VAL A 37 9.77 -15.33 7.05
C VAL A 37 8.57 -16.14 6.52
N GLY A 38 8.38 -16.19 5.20
CA GLY A 38 7.39 -17.04 4.54
C GLY A 38 6.01 -16.41 4.37
N TYR A 39 5.83 -15.10 4.60
CA TYR A 39 4.57 -14.45 4.27
C TYR A 39 4.40 -14.29 2.75
N GLN A 40 3.19 -14.55 2.26
CA GLN A 40 2.76 -14.03 0.97
C GLN A 40 2.46 -12.54 1.13
N VAL A 41 3.27 -11.71 0.48
CA VAL A 41 3.05 -10.26 0.45
C VAL A 41 1.97 -9.94 -0.58
N LEU A 42 1.02 -9.10 -0.18
CA LEU A 42 -0.09 -8.64 -1.01
C LEU A 42 0.19 -7.21 -1.47
N GLU A 43 -0.47 -6.79 -2.56
CA GLU A 43 -0.35 -5.43 -3.07
C GLU A 43 -0.59 -4.40 -1.95
N PRO A 44 0.34 -3.44 -1.75
CA PRO A 44 0.19 -2.43 -0.71
C PRO A 44 -0.87 -1.39 -1.09
N VAL A 45 -1.55 -0.84 -0.09
CA VAL A 45 -2.35 0.38 -0.27
C VAL A 45 -1.52 1.57 0.21
N ILE A 46 -1.26 2.49 -0.71
CA ILE A 46 -0.41 3.66 -0.46
C ILE A 46 -1.21 4.94 -0.64
N THR A 47 -1.37 5.69 0.44
CA THR A 47 -2.03 7.00 0.41
C THR A 47 -1.00 8.12 0.44
N TYR A 48 -0.80 8.77 -0.70
CA TYR A 48 0.20 9.82 -0.85
C TYR A 48 -0.28 11.19 -0.35
N GLY A 49 0.47 11.81 0.56
CA GLY A 49 0.22 13.17 1.03
C GLY A 49 -1.16 13.45 1.65
N PRO A 50 -1.73 12.58 2.52
CA PRO A 50 -3.08 12.74 3.05
C PRO A 50 -3.27 14.02 3.89
N ALA A 51 -2.20 14.62 4.39
CA ALA A 51 -2.26 15.92 5.07
C ALA A 51 -2.71 17.06 4.14
N ARG A 52 -2.60 16.90 2.82
CA ARG A 52 -3.01 17.89 1.80
C ARG A 52 -4.32 17.55 1.10
N MET A 53 -4.93 16.42 1.45
CA MET A 53 -6.22 15.99 0.90
C MET A 53 -7.39 16.73 1.55
N THR A 54 -8.38 17.04 0.74
CA THR A 54 -9.73 17.39 1.19
C THR A 54 -10.38 16.21 1.95
N ASP A 55 -11.43 16.49 2.70
CA ASP A 55 -12.17 15.44 3.42
C ASP A 55 -12.77 14.40 2.46
N ARG A 56 -13.21 14.83 1.27
CA ARG A 56 -13.71 13.92 0.24
C ARG A 56 -12.62 12.99 -0.28
N GLU A 57 -11.44 13.53 -0.61
CA GLU A 57 -10.31 12.72 -1.08
C GLU A 57 -9.82 11.76 0.02
N ARG A 58 -9.81 12.21 1.28
CA ARG A 58 -9.47 11.38 2.43
C ARG A 58 -10.50 10.25 2.63
N ALA A 59 -11.79 10.53 2.45
CA ALA A 59 -12.83 9.50 2.49
C ALA A 59 -12.63 8.46 1.37
N SER A 60 -12.35 8.89 0.14
CA SER A 60 -12.04 7.97 -0.96
C SER A 60 -10.78 7.13 -0.69
N ALA A 61 -9.75 7.70 -0.07
CA ALA A 61 -8.57 6.94 0.33
C ALA A 61 -8.89 5.88 1.40
N LEU A 62 -9.79 6.17 2.36
CA LEU A 62 -10.27 5.19 3.34
C LEU A 62 -11.12 4.10 2.68
N ASP A 63 -11.92 4.43 1.67
CA ASP A 63 -12.70 3.46 0.91
C ASP A 63 -11.78 2.48 0.15
N ALA A 64 -10.69 2.96 -0.44
CA ALA A 64 -9.69 2.09 -1.07
C ALA A 64 -9.07 1.08 -0.07
N VAL A 65 -8.79 1.51 1.16
CA VAL A 65 -8.33 0.61 2.23
C VAL A 65 -9.40 -0.43 2.57
N ARG A 66 -10.66 0.00 2.72
CA ARG A 66 -11.80 -0.88 3.03
C ARG A 66 -11.98 -1.94 1.95
N GLU A 67 -11.94 -1.55 0.68
CA GLU A 67 -12.07 -2.45 -0.46
C GLU A 67 -10.93 -3.47 -0.50
N SER A 68 -9.69 -3.04 -0.26
CA SER A 68 -8.54 -3.94 -0.21
C SER A 68 -8.69 -4.98 0.90
N VAL A 69 -9.05 -4.56 2.12
CA VAL A 69 -9.28 -5.47 3.25
C VAL A 69 -10.40 -6.47 2.94
N ALA A 70 -11.51 -6.00 2.36
CA ALA A 70 -12.66 -6.84 2.02
C ALA A 70 -12.27 -7.90 0.98
N ARG A 71 -11.49 -7.53 -0.04
CA ARG A 71 -10.99 -8.45 -1.07
C ARG A 71 -10.12 -9.55 -0.46
N VAL A 72 -9.15 -9.16 0.38
CA VAL A 72 -8.26 -10.12 1.05
C VAL A 72 -9.05 -11.08 1.97
N ALA A 73 -10.05 -10.58 2.69
CA ALA A 73 -10.90 -11.43 3.52
C ALA A 73 -11.72 -12.43 2.69
N ALA A 74 -12.23 -12.02 1.53
CA ALA A 74 -12.95 -12.91 0.62
C ALA A 74 -12.03 -14.00 0.03
N ASP A 75 -10.84 -13.63 -0.42
CA ASP A 75 -9.85 -14.57 -0.98
C ASP A 75 -9.38 -15.60 0.05
N ALA A 76 -9.19 -15.17 1.31
CA ALA A 76 -8.86 -16.07 2.41
C ALA A 76 -9.97 -17.08 2.71
N GLY A 77 -11.24 -16.68 2.59
CA GLY A 77 -12.40 -17.57 2.74
C GLY A 77 -12.53 -18.60 1.62
N ALA A 78 -12.10 -18.26 0.40
CA ALA A 78 -12.15 -19.16 -0.76
C ALA A 78 -11.07 -20.26 -0.74
N THR A 79 -9.96 -20.04 -0.01
CA THR A 79 -8.81 -20.95 0.03
C THR A 79 -8.95 -22.06 1.09
N VAL A 80 -9.93 -21.94 2.00
CA VAL A 80 -10.20 -22.92 3.09
C VAL A 80 -11.38 -23.84 2.75
N GLY A 81 -11.81 -23.87 1.48
CA GLY A 81 -12.90 -24.71 0.96
C GLY A 81 -12.43 -25.91 0.15
#